data_AF-A0A3D5WBD6-F1
#
_entry.id   AF-A0A3D5WBD6-F1
#
_cell.length_a   1.000
_cell.length_b   1.000
_cell.length_c   1.000
_cell.angle_alpha   90.00
_cell.angle_beta   90.00
_cell.angle_gamma   90.00
#
_symmetry.space_group_name_H-M   'P 1'
#
loop_
_entity.id
_entity.type
_entity.pdbx_description
1 polymer ?
#
loop_
_entity_poly.entity_id
_entity_poly.type
_entity_poly.pdbx_seq_one_letter_code
_entity_poly.pdbx_strand_id
1 'polypeptide(L)' 'MMEFSGNCLPTTIGSLPHTDAREATQLMLRYTPHIPAWVQMPKLPKEDMLAQFIEGIPGLV' A
#
# COMPACT_ATOMS: atom_id res chain seq x y z
N MET A 1 -36.57 -6.98 3.73
CA MET A 1 -35.34 -6.39 4.31
C MET A 1 -34.18 -7.16 3.74
N MET A 2 -33.19 -6.51 3.12
CA MET A 2 -32.01 -7.21 2.62
C MET A 2 -31.12 -7.61 3.80
N GLU A 3 -30.63 -8.85 3.80
CA GLU A 3 -29.61 -9.31 4.75
C GLU A 3 -28.26 -8.66 4.43
N PHE A 4 -27.55 -8.23 5.47
CA PHE A 4 -26.20 -7.69 5.34
C PHE A 4 -25.20 -8.83 5.17
N SER A 5 -24.32 -8.73 4.16
CA SER A 5 -23.15 -9.62 3.99
C SER A 5 -21.86 -8.81 4.06
N GLY A 6 -20.97 -9.16 4.99
CA GLY A 6 -19.70 -8.45 5.20
C GLY A 6 -18.60 -8.73 4.17
N ASN A 7 -18.67 -9.84 3.43
CA ASN A 7 -17.72 -10.28 2.39
C ASN A 7 -16.23 -10.43 2.79
N CYS A 8 -15.80 -9.94 3.97
CA CYS A 8 -14.53 -10.20 4.67
C CYS A 8 -13.27 -10.33 3.78
N LEU A 9 -13.16 -9.48 2.76
CA LEU A 9 -12.05 -9.52 1.80
C LEU A 9 -10.74 -9.05 2.46
N PRO A 10 -9.59 -9.68 2.15
CA PRO A 10 -8.31 -9.35 2.76
C PRO A 10 -7.70 -8.08 2.16
N THR A 11 -6.95 -7.36 2.99
CA THR A 11 -6.01 -6.30 2.61
C THR A 11 -4.71 -6.46 3.39
N THR A 12 -3.69 -5.65 3.09
CA THR A 12 -2.36 -5.71 3.72
C THR A 12 -2.07 -4.46 4.54
N ILE A 13 -1.25 -4.60 5.58
CA ILE A 13 -0.72 -3.50 6.39
C ILE A 13 0.81 -3.58 6.45
N GLY A 14 1.46 -2.42 6.41
CA GLY A 14 2.91 -2.30 6.57
C GLY A 14 3.69 -2.24 5.27
N SER A 15 5.01 -2.29 5.41
CA SER A 15 5.96 -2.05 4.33
C SER A 15 6.56 -3.35 3.79
N LEU A 16 6.98 -3.32 2.53
CA LEU A 16 7.54 -4.48 1.84
C LEU A 16 9.07 -4.32 1.72
N PRO A 17 9.89 -5.32 2.11
CA PRO A 17 11.36 -5.21 2.10
C PRO A 17 11.96 -5.38 0.68
N HIS A 18 11.30 -4.83 -0.33
CA HIS A 18 11.68 -4.89 -1.74
C HIS A 18 12.44 -3.63 -2.15
N THR A 19 13.20 -3.76 -3.24
CA THR A 19 13.91 -2.65 -3.90
C THR A 19 13.45 -2.45 -5.34
N ASP A 20 12.52 -3.27 -5.83
CA ASP A 20 11.86 -3.14 -7.13
C ASP A 20 10.36 -2.90 -6.92
N ALA A 21 9.89 -1.73 -7.34
CA ALA A 21 8.49 -1.34 -7.27
C ALA A 21 7.58 -2.29 -8.05
N ARG A 22 8.03 -2.76 -9.22
CA ARG A 22 7.23 -3.63 -10.08
C ARG A 22 6.98 -4.98 -9.42
N GLU A 23 8.01 -5.57 -8.84
CA GLU A 23 7.89 -6.84 -8.13
C GLU A 23 6.94 -6.70 -6.93
N ALA A 24 7.12 -5.65 -6.13
CA ALA A 24 6.33 -5.41 -4.94
C ALA A 24 4.84 -5.12 -5.27
N THR A 25 4.57 -4.34 -6.31
CA THR A 25 3.21 -4.11 -6.83
C THR A 25 2.59 -5.40 -7.38
N GLN A 26 3.36 -6.23 -8.09
CA GLN A 26 2.87 -7.52 -8.60
C GLN A 26 2.47 -8.46 -7.46
N LEU A 27 3.24 -8.51 -6.37
CA LEU A 27 2.88 -9.28 -5.18
C LEU A 27 1.58 -8.78 -4.54
N MET A 28 1.44 -7.46 -4.38
CA MET A 28 0.22 -6.85 -3.85
C MET A 28 -1.01 -7.26 -4.65
N LEU A 29 -0.97 -7.07 -5.97
CA LEU A 29 -2.08 -7.40 -6.85
C LEU A 29 -2.33 -8.91 -6.94
N ARG A 30 -1.31 -9.74 -6.74
CA ARG A 30 -1.46 -11.21 -6.71
C ARG A 30 -2.18 -11.69 -5.46
N TYR A 31 -1.87 -11.15 -4.29
CA TYR A 31 -2.34 -11.69 -3.00
C TYR A 31 -3.56 -10.96 -2.43
N THR A 32 -3.75 -9.67 -2.72
CA THR A 32 -4.92 -8.88 -2.30
C THR A 32 -5.54 -8.13 -3.48
N PRO A 33 -5.98 -8.84 -4.54
CA PRO A 33 -6.45 -8.21 -5.78
C PRO A 33 -7.69 -7.33 -5.61
N HIS A 34 -8.52 -7.60 -4.60
CA HIS A 34 -9.77 -6.88 -4.38
C HIS A 34 -9.60 -5.59 -3.57
N ILE A 35 -8.70 -5.60 -2.58
CA ILE A 35 -8.42 -4.47 -1.70
C ILE A 35 -6.90 -4.34 -1.54
N PRO A 36 -6.17 -3.96 -2.60
CA PRO A 36 -4.72 -3.81 -2.53
C PRO A 36 -4.36 -2.57 -1.69
N ALA A 37 -3.27 -2.64 -0.93
CA ALA A 37 -2.68 -1.46 -0.31
C ALA A 37 -1.62 -0.84 -1.23
N TRP A 38 -1.37 0.46 -1.09
CA TRP A 38 -0.23 1.07 -1.73
C TRP A 38 1.07 0.51 -1.14
N VAL A 39 2.02 0.20 -2.02
CA VAL A 39 3.27 -0.44 -1.59
C VAL A 39 4.23 0.62 -1.06
N GLN A 40 4.68 0.42 0.19
CA GLN A 40 5.75 1.21 0.81
C GLN A 40 7.06 0.42 0.73
N MET A 41 8.13 1.07 0.25
CA MET A 41 9.44 0.44 0.03
C MET A 41 10.52 1.12 0.89
N PRO A 42 10.68 0.71 2.17
CA PRO A 42 11.53 1.40 3.15
C PRO A 42 13.03 1.25 2.83
N LYS A 43 13.39 0.33 1.93
CA LYS A 43 14.77 0.19 1.42
C LYS A 43 15.12 1.25 0.38
N LEU A 44 14.13 1.96 -0.15
CA LEU A 44 14.30 3.05 -1.10
C LEU A 44 13.93 4.36 -0.39
N PRO A 45 14.89 5.19 0.03
CA PRO A 45 14.60 6.39 0.82
C PRO A 45 13.62 7.38 0.18
N LYS A 46 13.51 7.36 -1.16
CA LYS A 46 12.55 8.18 -1.92
C LYS A 46 11.11 7.64 -1.90
N GLU A 47 10.92 6.41 -1.43
CA GLU A 47 9.66 5.66 -1.38
C GLU A 47 9.32 5.27 0.07
N ASP A 48 9.97 5.91 1.04
CA ASP A 48 9.61 5.77 2.44
C ASP A 48 8.24 6.40 2.69
N MET A 49 7.60 6.00 3.78
CA MET A 49 6.22 6.37 4.07
C MET A 49 6.01 7.89 4.01
N LEU A 50 6.86 8.69 4.66
CA LEU A 50 6.69 10.15 4.62
C LEU A 50 6.75 10.70 3.20
N ALA A 51 7.73 10.27 2.39
CA ALA A 51 7.87 10.74 1.02
C ALA A 51 6.62 10.51 0.15
N GLN A 52 5.85 9.46 0.45
CA GLN A 52 4.61 9.13 -0.27
C GLN A 52 3.37 9.90 0.22
N PHE A 53 3.35 10.39 1.47
CA PHE A 53 2.14 10.97 2.07
C PHE A 53 2.23 12.46 2.40
N ILE A 54 3.42 13.06 2.37
CA ILE A 54 3.60 14.46 2.77
C ILE A 54 3.43 15.48 1.63
N GLU A 55 3.14 15.02 0.41
CA GLU A 55 2.94 15.93 -0.73
C GLU A 55 1.83 16.95 -0.42
N GLY A 56 2.18 18.24 -0.52
CA GLY A 56 1.23 19.33 -0.29
C GLY A 56 0.96 19.67 1.19
N ILE A 57 1.63 19.02 2.16
CA ILE A 57 1.51 19.41 3.57
C ILE A 57 2.23 20.74 3.82
N PRO A 58 1.54 21.79 4.28
CA PRO A 58 2.18 23.06 4.59
C PRO A 58 3.26 22.91 5.68
N GLY A 59 4.45 23.44 5.44
CA GLY A 59 5.56 23.39 6.40
C GLY A 59 6.46 22.16 6.31
N LEU A 60 6.18 21.23 5.39
CA LEU A 60 7.09 20.14 5.00
C LEU A 60 7.47 20.39 3.53
N VAL A 61 8.68 20.94 3.31
CA VAL A 61 9.30 21.19 1.99
C VAL A 61 10.40 20.19 1.71
#